data_AF-A0A7C3CIX4-F1
#
_entry.id   AF-A0A7C3CIX4-F1
#
_cell.length_a   1.000
_cell.length_b   1.000
_cell.length_c   1.000
_cell.angle_alpha   90.00
_cell.angle_beta   90.00
_cell.angle_gamma   90.00
#
_symmetry.space_group_name_H-M   'P 1'
#
loop_
_entity.id
_entity.type
_entity.pdbx_description
1 polymer ?
#
loop_
_entity_poly.entity_id
_entity_poly.type
_entity_poly.pdbx_seq_one_letter_code
_entity_poly.pdbx_strand_id
1 'polypeptide(L)'
;NHIHETFCTEAVSGFDIKISLRIGIDYGEIVTRDNDVFGDVVNVAARIANIAVANQTIVSEKLIMGLSYDLRNKTRKYDRIVVKGKTDLLTLFEVMREDRDVTVMRNSITSTHGNIVQSLHLIYKGKSVTLQSNSKAFVLGRSVNSDLVVEGGLVSRSHAYCVYRREKFILIDQSTNGTFVKTAEGREVYLRREEIPLIGRGTISLGESARMDNGQVLQFICV
;
A
#
# COMPACT_ATOMS: atom_id res chain seq x y z
N ASN A 1 2.11 0.37 -30.14
CA ASN A 1 1.86 1.56 -29.29
C ASN A 1 0.48 2.10 -29.61
N HIS A 2 -0.56 1.61 -28.93
CA HIS A 2 -1.90 2.17 -29.05
C HIS A 2 -2.24 2.85 -27.73
N ILE A 3 -2.29 4.18 -27.77
CA ILE A 3 -2.93 4.99 -26.73
C ILE A 3 -4.33 5.26 -27.27
N HIS A 4 -5.35 4.65 -26.65
CA HIS A 4 -6.73 5.03 -26.88
C HIS A 4 -7.08 6.11 -25.86
N GLU A 5 -7.13 7.35 -26.31
CA GLU A 5 -7.68 8.47 -25.54
C GLU A 5 -8.76 9.14 -26.36
N THR A 6 -10.01 8.98 -25.95
CA THR A 6 -11.16 9.73 -26.46
C THR A 6 -11.56 10.73 -25.39
N PHE A 7 -11.14 11.99 -25.53
CA PHE A 7 -11.64 13.09 -24.72
C PHE A 7 -12.71 13.85 -25.52
N CYS A 8 -13.98 13.47 -25.34
CA CYS A 8 -15.08 14.36 -25.72
C CYS A 8 -15.16 15.48 -24.68
N THR A 9 -14.76 16.69 -25.06
CA THR A 9 -15.08 17.90 -24.32
C THR A 9 -16.07 18.71 -25.14
N GLU A 10 -17.35 18.32 -25.08
CA GLU A 10 -18.42 19.23 -25.44
C GLU A 10 -18.59 20.22 -24.29
N ALA A 11 -18.16 21.46 -24.50
CA ALA A 11 -18.33 22.53 -23.54
C ALA A 11 -19.80 22.94 -23.50
N VAL A 12 -20.52 22.52 -22.45
CA VAL A 12 -21.84 23.08 -22.13
C VAL A 12 -21.60 24.41 -21.43
N SER A 13 -21.78 25.52 -22.16
CA SER A 13 -21.62 26.88 -21.64
C SER A 13 -22.65 27.18 -20.55
N GLY A 14 -22.20 27.49 -19.33
CA GLY A 14 -23.04 28.06 -18.27
C GLY A 14 -22.69 27.67 -16.83
N PHE A 15 -21.84 26.67 -16.62
CA PHE A 15 -21.38 26.28 -15.28
C PHE A 15 -19.86 26.22 -15.28
N ASP A 16 -19.23 26.83 -14.28
CA ASP A 16 -17.80 26.70 -14.01
C ASP A 16 -17.55 25.29 -13.43
N ILE A 17 -17.64 24.26 -14.29
CA ILE A 17 -17.49 22.87 -13.90
C ILE A 17 -16.01 22.61 -13.73
N LYS A 18 -15.55 22.63 -12.47
CA LYS A 18 -14.19 22.27 -12.13
C LYS A 18 -14.01 20.74 -12.22
N ILE A 19 -13.52 20.28 -13.36
CA ILE A 19 -13.18 18.87 -13.59
C ILE A 19 -11.83 18.57 -12.92
N SER A 20 -11.77 17.47 -12.16
CA SER A 20 -10.52 16.96 -11.60
C SER A 20 -10.27 15.52 -12.04
N LEU A 21 -9.06 15.22 -12.51
CA LEU A 21 -8.68 13.90 -12.98
C LEU A 21 -7.85 13.15 -11.94
N ARG A 22 -8.03 11.84 -11.87
CA ARG A 22 -7.16 10.90 -11.14
C ARG A 22 -6.50 10.01 -12.18
N ILE A 23 -5.19 10.05 -12.28
CA ILE A 23 -4.46 9.38 -13.36
C ILE A 23 -3.52 8.34 -12.75
N GLY A 24 -3.62 7.11 -13.23
CA GLY A 24 -2.71 6.02 -12.89
C GLY A 24 -2.11 5.40 -14.14
N ILE A 25 -0.79 5.30 -14.20
CA ILE A 25 -0.07 4.80 -15.38
C ILE A 25 0.86 3.65 -14.98
N ASP A 26 0.78 2.56 -15.73
CA ASP A 26 1.74 1.46 -15.70
C ASP A 26 2.20 1.14 -17.12
N TYR A 27 3.30 0.40 -17.23
CA TYR A 27 3.90 0.01 -18.51
C TYR A 27 4.22 -1.49 -18.48
N GLY A 28 3.92 -2.22 -19.55
CA GLY A 28 4.21 -3.65 -19.59
C GLY A 28 3.59 -4.37 -20.79
N GLU A 29 3.77 -5.69 -20.80
CA GLU A 29 3.18 -6.56 -21.81
C GLU A 29 1.65 -6.57 -21.72
N ILE A 30 1.02 -6.51 -22.90
CA ILE A 30 -0.42 -6.56 -23.07
C ILE A 30 -0.80 -7.62 -24.11
N VAL A 31 -2.00 -8.15 -23.98
CA VAL A 31 -2.64 -8.99 -24.99
C VAL A 31 -3.91 -8.28 -25.44
N THR A 32 -4.07 -8.11 -26.75
CA THR A 32 -5.27 -7.50 -27.32
C THR A 32 -6.19 -8.59 -27.87
N ARG A 33 -7.46 -8.58 -27.52
CA ARG A 33 -8.49 -9.47 -28.07
C ARG A 33 -9.80 -8.71 -28.19
N ASP A 34 -10.53 -8.90 -29.29
CA ASP A 34 -11.86 -8.31 -29.50
C ASP A 34 -11.94 -6.81 -29.21
N ASN A 35 -10.89 -6.06 -29.60
CA ASN A 35 -10.74 -4.63 -29.37
C ASN A 35 -10.66 -4.20 -27.89
N ASP A 36 -10.31 -5.14 -26.99
CA ASP A 36 -10.06 -4.90 -25.57
C ASP A 36 -8.62 -5.31 -25.20
N VAL A 37 -8.10 -4.69 -24.13
CA VAL A 37 -6.72 -4.85 -23.66
C VAL A 37 -6.70 -5.62 -22.36
N PHE A 38 -5.99 -6.75 -22.37
CA PHE A 38 -5.84 -7.63 -21.22
C PHE A 38 -4.38 -7.68 -20.77
N GLY A 39 -4.20 -7.83 -19.46
CA GLY A 39 -2.88 -7.99 -18.86
C GLY A 39 -2.87 -7.54 -17.40
N ASP A 40 -1.83 -7.95 -16.68
CA ASP A 40 -1.58 -7.50 -15.30
C ASP A 40 -1.41 -5.97 -15.25
N VAL A 41 -0.78 -5.38 -16.28
CA VAL A 41 -0.55 -3.93 -16.42
C VAL A 41 -1.85 -3.11 -16.36
N VAL A 42 -2.96 -3.61 -16.92
CA VAL A 42 -4.25 -2.90 -16.91
C VAL A 42 -4.84 -2.87 -15.50
N ASN A 43 -4.77 -4.01 -14.80
CA ASN A 43 -5.23 -4.11 -13.41
C ASN A 43 -4.38 -3.23 -12.48
N VAL A 44 -3.07 -3.18 -12.70
CA VAL A 44 -2.16 -2.32 -11.95
C VAL A 44 -2.45 -0.84 -12.22
N ALA A 45 -2.57 -0.42 -13.48
CA ALA A 45 -2.88 0.97 -13.83
C ALA A 45 -4.21 1.45 -13.21
N ALA A 46 -5.26 0.63 -13.29
CA ALA A 46 -6.55 0.93 -12.66
C ALA A 46 -6.43 1.05 -11.13
N ARG A 47 -5.63 0.20 -10.49
CA ARG A 47 -5.35 0.29 -9.05
C ARG A 47 -4.59 1.56 -8.70
N ILE A 48 -3.59 1.94 -9.50
CA ILE A 48 -2.85 3.19 -9.31
C ILE A 48 -3.78 4.40 -9.43
N ALA A 49 -4.70 4.40 -10.41
CA ALA A 49 -5.67 5.49 -10.59
C ALA A 49 -6.63 5.62 -9.40
N ASN A 50 -7.01 4.51 -8.76
CA ASN A 50 -7.82 4.52 -7.53
C ASN A 50 -7.07 5.07 -6.31
N ILE A 51 -5.73 4.99 -6.29
CA ILE A 51 -4.88 5.55 -5.23
C ILE A 51 -4.64 7.05 -5.44
N ALA A 52 -4.59 7.50 -6.68
CA ALA A 52 -4.40 8.90 -7.01
C ALA A 52 -5.55 9.76 -6.46
N VAL A 53 -5.22 10.89 -5.86
CA VAL A 53 -6.22 11.91 -5.48
C VAL A 53 -6.51 12.85 -6.64
N ALA A 54 -7.51 13.73 -6.48
CA ALA A 54 -7.89 14.71 -7.49
C ALA A 54 -6.67 15.52 -7.98
N ASN A 55 -6.53 15.65 -9.30
CA ASN A 55 -5.43 16.31 -10.01
C ASN A 55 -4.05 15.66 -9.85
N GLN A 56 -3.99 14.42 -9.39
CA GLN A 56 -2.75 13.68 -9.20
C GLN A 56 -2.53 12.65 -10.31
N THR A 57 -1.27 12.56 -10.75
CA THR A 57 -0.79 11.52 -11.65
C THR A 57 0.21 10.65 -10.92
N ILE A 58 -0.14 9.38 -10.71
CA ILE A 58 0.74 8.38 -10.11
C ILE A 58 1.16 7.37 -11.18
N VAL A 59 2.43 6.97 -11.15
CA VAL A 59 3.02 6.04 -12.11
C VAL A 59 3.81 4.94 -11.41
N SER A 60 3.99 3.79 -12.08
CA SER A 60 4.79 2.68 -11.56
C SER A 60 6.29 2.91 -11.72
N GLU A 61 7.09 2.29 -10.85
CA GLU A 61 8.56 2.27 -10.96
C GLU A 61 9.05 1.71 -12.31
N LYS A 62 8.35 0.71 -12.85
CA LYS A 62 8.69 0.13 -14.15
C LYS A 62 8.60 1.17 -15.27
N LEU A 63 7.59 2.04 -15.25
CA LEU A 63 7.48 3.14 -16.20
C LEU A 63 8.64 4.14 -16.02
N ILE A 64 8.95 4.53 -14.78
CA ILE A 64 10.06 5.44 -14.45
C ILE A 64 11.40 4.95 -15.03
N MET A 65 11.68 3.65 -14.92
CA MET A 65 12.91 3.05 -15.47
C MET A 65 13.04 3.23 -16.98
N GLY A 66 11.92 3.30 -17.72
CA GLY A 66 11.90 3.54 -19.17
C GLY A 66 11.91 5.01 -19.61
N LEU A 67 11.76 5.97 -18.69
CA LEU A 67 11.70 7.40 -19.03
C LEU A 67 13.08 7.99 -19.35
N SER A 68 13.09 9.16 -20.01
CA SER A 68 14.30 9.99 -20.12
C SER A 68 14.70 10.58 -18.77
N TYR A 69 15.95 11.06 -18.66
CA TYR A 69 16.45 11.69 -17.44
C TYR A 69 15.59 12.90 -17.01
N ASP A 70 15.24 13.77 -17.96
CA ASP A 70 14.45 14.97 -17.69
C ASP A 70 13.05 14.65 -17.15
N LEU A 71 12.39 13.63 -17.72
CA LEU A 71 11.08 13.19 -17.24
C LEU A 71 11.16 12.52 -15.87
N ARG A 72 12.19 11.69 -15.62
CA ARG A 72 12.41 11.10 -14.29
C ARG A 72 12.60 12.17 -13.21
N ASN A 73 13.34 13.24 -13.51
CA ASN A 73 13.57 14.35 -12.58
C ASN A 73 12.30 15.14 -12.24
N LYS A 74 11.25 15.04 -13.05
CA LYS A 74 9.93 15.59 -12.75
C LYS A 74 9.05 14.64 -11.93
N THR A 75 9.63 13.59 -11.34
CA THR A 75 8.89 12.64 -10.51
C THR A 75 9.48 12.55 -9.11
N ARG A 76 8.66 12.18 -8.15
CA ARG A 76 9.10 11.84 -6.79
C ARG A 76 8.50 10.53 -6.33
N LYS A 77 9.23 9.79 -5.51
CA LYS A 77 8.70 8.58 -4.88
C LYS A 77 7.50 8.96 -4.01
N TYR A 78 6.38 8.28 -4.21
CA TYR A 78 5.11 8.58 -3.56
C TYR A 78 4.74 7.52 -2.52
N ASP A 79 4.70 6.24 -2.92
CA ASP A 79 4.26 5.17 -2.03
C ASP A 79 4.79 3.78 -2.44
N ARG A 80 4.50 2.77 -1.62
CA ARG A 80 4.67 1.34 -1.93
C ARG A 80 3.39 0.58 -1.64
N ILE A 81 2.89 -0.16 -2.64
CA ILE A 81 1.65 -0.92 -2.51
C ILE A 81 1.87 -2.40 -2.79
N VAL A 82 1.05 -3.24 -2.18
CA VAL A 82 0.96 -4.66 -2.54
C VAL A 82 -0.01 -4.82 -3.70
N VAL A 83 0.40 -5.51 -4.76
CA VAL A 83 -0.49 -5.86 -5.88
C VAL A 83 -1.12 -7.22 -5.59
N LYS A 84 -2.41 -7.39 -5.91
CA LYS A 84 -3.14 -8.64 -5.62
C LYS A 84 -2.43 -9.84 -6.25
N GLY A 85 -2.12 -10.85 -5.44
CA GLY A 85 -1.44 -12.07 -5.90
C GLY A 85 0.10 -11.98 -5.92
N LYS A 86 0.70 -10.85 -5.53
CA LYS A 86 2.16 -10.69 -5.38
C LYS A 86 2.50 -10.20 -3.98
N THR A 87 3.57 -10.73 -3.39
CA THR A 87 4.13 -10.24 -2.11
C THR A 87 5.14 -9.11 -2.33
N ASP A 88 5.59 -8.92 -3.57
CA ASP A 88 6.45 -7.80 -3.95
C ASP A 88 5.69 -6.48 -3.89
N LEU A 89 6.36 -5.48 -3.32
CA LEU A 89 5.85 -4.12 -3.24
C LEU A 89 6.09 -3.41 -4.57
N LEU A 90 5.03 -2.88 -5.16
CA LEU A 90 5.11 -1.96 -6.29
C LEU A 90 5.42 -0.56 -5.76
N THR A 91 6.59 -0.03 -6.09
CA THR A 91 6.93 1.37 -5.80
C THR A 91 6.20 2.28 -6.78
N LEU A 92 5.55 3.31 -6.24
CA LEU A 92 4.80 4.31 -6.99
C LEU A 92 5.50 5.66 -6.92
N PHE A 93 5.41 6.42 -8.01
CA PHE A 93 5.94 7.77 -8.16
C PHE A 93 4.83 8.74 -8.53
N GLU A 94 4.91 9.96 -8.03
CA GLU A 94 4.05 11.06 -8.43
C GLU A 94 4.78 11.91 -9.48
N VAL A 95 4.06 12.29 -10.55
CA VAL A 95 4.55 13.25 -11.54
C VAL A 95 4.25 14.66 -11.04
N MET A 96 5.30 15.47 -10.89
CA MET A 96 5.23 16.85 -10.42
C MET A 96 4.73 17.74 -11.57
N ARG A 97 3.71 18.58 -11.29
CA ARG A 97 3.28 19.63 -12.22
C ARG A 97 4.26 20.81 -12.17
N GLU A 98 4.53 21.43 -13.31
CA GLU A 98 5.51 22.53 -13.42
C GLU A 98 4.98 23.89 -12.94
N ASP A 99 3.69 24.02 -12.65
CA ASP A 99 3.11 25.33 -12.37
C ASP A 99 3.23 25.77 -10.91
N ARG A 100 3.91 26.92 -10.79
CA ARG A 100 4.16 27.78 -9.65
C ARG A 100 2.89 28.04 -8.85
N ASP A 101 2.68 27.25 -7.81
CA ASP A 101 2.36 27.73 -6.46
C ASP A 101 2.60 26.55 -5.54
N VAL A 102 3.83 26.51 -5.04
CA VAL A 102 4.24 25.53 -4.05
C VAL A 102 3.50 25.88 -2.77
N THR A 103 2.25 25.47 -2.63
CA THR A 103 1.78 25.07 -1.30
C THR A 103 2.75 23.98 -0.89
N VAL A 104 3.73 24.38 -0.09
CA VAL A 104 4.72 23.50 0.53
C VAL A 104 3.90 22.55 1.39
N MET A 105 3.37 21.48 0.80
CA MET A 105 3.08 20.28 1.55
C MET A 105 4.45 19.85 2.05
N ARG A 106 4.68 20.21 3.31
CA ARG A 106 5.77 19.74 4.16
C ARG A 106 5.63 18.23 4.39
N ASN A 107 5.63 17.46 3.31
CA ASN A 107 5.80 16.01 3.33
C ASN A 107 7.20 15.61 2.87
N SER A 108 8.00 16.56 2.40
CA SER A 108 9.46 16.45 2.34
C SER A 108 10.06 17.07 3.60
N ILE A 109 9.84 16.43 4.75
CA ILE A 109 11.01 16.28 5.61
C ILE A 109 11.82 15.21 4.87
N THR A 110 12.70 15.66 3.97
CA THR A 110 13.96 14.96 3.78
C THR A 110 14.56 14.91 5.17
N SER A 111 14.25 13.85 5.90
CA SER A 111 14.88 13.55 7.16
C SER A 111 16.34 13.30 6.82
N THR A 112 17.15 14.36 6.89
CA THR A 112 18.60 14.30 7.10
C THR A 112 18.91 13.78 8.51
N HIS A 113 18.06 12.90 9.05
CA HIS A 113 18.27 12.13 10.25
C HIS A 113 18.74 10.77 9.76
N GLY A 114 20.03 10.49 9.92
CA GLY A 114 20.65 9.26 9.45
C GLY A 114 19.78 8.04 9.76
N ASN A 115 19.58 7.18 8.75
CA ASN A 115 18.89 5.89 8.79
C ASN A 115 18.51 5.44 10.22
N ILE A 116 17.40 5.94 10.76
CA ILE A 116 16.74 5.25 11.85
C ILE A 116 16.07 4.09 11.12
N VAL A 117 16.82 2.99 11.00
CA VAL A 117 16.31 1.73 10.46
C VAL A 117 15.23 1.30 11.42
N GLN A 118 13.99 1.66 11.09
CA GLN A 118 12.86 1.24 11.88
C GLN A 118 12.65 -0.25 11.60
N SER A 119 12.62 -1.07 12.64
CA SER A 119 12.35 -2.50 12.55
C SER A 119 11.10 -2.89 13.31
N LEU A 120 10.32 -3.83 12.76
CA LEU A 120 9.15 -4.40 13.42
C LEU A 120 9.49 -5.82 13.87
N HIS A 121 9.51 -6.03 15.19
CA HIS A 121 9.61 -7.36 15.77
C HIS A 121 8.21 -7.92 15.99
N LEU A 122 7.97 -9.12 15.48
CA LEU A 122 6.75 -9.89 15.69
C LEU A 122 7.09 -11.14 16.48
N ILE A 123 6.37 -11.38 17.58
CA ILE A 123 6.58 -12.53 18.46
C ILE A 123 5.26 -13.30 18.56
N TYR A 124 5.31 -14.60 18.27
CA TYR A 124 4.15 -15.49 18.31
C TYR A 124 4.56 -16.91 18.70
N LYS A 125 3.95 -17.47 19.75
CA LYS A 125 4.24 -18.82 20.29
C LYS A 125 5.75 -19.12 20.41
N GLY A 126 6.54 -18.16 20.90
CA GLY A 126 8.00 -18.30 21.06
C GLY A 126 8.83 -18.09 19.78
N LYS A 127 8.20 -17.99 18.61
CA LYS A 127 8.89 -17.59 17.37
C LYS A 127 8.99 -16.08 17.30
N SER A 128 10.18 -15.56 17.03
CA SER A 128 10.43 -14.14 16.81
C SER A 128 10.89 -13.90 15.37
N VAL A 129 10.30 -12.90 14.71
CA VAL A 129 10.65 -12.49 13.35
C VAL A 129 10.84 -10.97 13.33
N THR A 130 11.84 -10.49 12.60
CA THR A 130 12.12 -9.05 12.46
C THR A 130 11.94 -8.63 11.02
N LEU A 131 11.08 -7.64 10.79
CA LEU A 131 10.87 -7.00 9.49
C LEU A 131 11.67 -5.70 9.46
N GLN A 132 12.33 -5.47 8.33
CA GLN A 132 13.13 -4.28 8.05
C GLN A 132 12.38 -3.37 7.06
N SER A 133 12.83 -2.13 6.91
CA SER A 133 12.21 -1.15 6.00
C SER A 133 12.21 -1.54 4.50
N ASN A 134 13.07 -2.50 4.13
CA ASN A 134 13.17 -3.06 2.78
C ASN A 134 12.50 -4.44 2.64
N SER A 135 11.89 -4.97 3.70
CA SER A 135 11.19 -6.26 3.63
C SER A 135 10.02 -6.20 2.65
N LYS A 136 9.76 -7.33 1.98
CA LYS A 136 8.54 -7.54 1.20
C LYS A 136 7.31 -7.55 2.12
N ALA A 137 6.12 -7.61 1.55
CA ALA A 137 4.90 -7.78 2.35
C ALA A 137 4.99 -9.08 3.15
N PHE A 138 4.86 -8.97 4.47
CA PHE A 138 4.96 -10.08 5.40
C PHE A 138 3.56 -10.57 5.78
N VAL A 139 3.19 -11.74 5.31
CA VAL A 139 1.83 -12.27 5.36
C VAL A 139 1.59 -13.04 6.66
N LEU A 140 0.48 -12.69 7.32
CA LEU A 140 -0.05 -13.35 8.52
C LEU A 140 -1.31 -14.13 8.14
N GLY A 141 -1.43 -15.38 8.57
CA GLY A 141 -2.63 -16.16 8.32
C GLY A 141 -2.50 -17.63 8.69
N ARG A 142 -3.60 -18.38 8.55
CA ARG A 142 -3.62 -19.81 8.93
C ARG A 142 -2.99 -20.74 7.89
N SER A 143 -2.76 -20.26 6.68
CA SER A 143 -2.16 -21.09 5.63
C SER A 143 -0.70 -21.34 5.94
N VAL A 144 -0.20 -22.54 5.64
CA VAL A 144 1.23 -22.87 5.67
C VAL A 144 2.07 -22.02 4.71
N ASN A 145 1.43 -21.39 3.73
CA ASN A 145 2.07 -20.45 2.80
C ASN A 145 2.19 -19.01 3.36
N SER A 146 1.80 -18.77 4.60
CA SER A 146 1.96 -17.46 5.25
C SER A 146 3.36 -17.36 5.86
N ASP A 147 3.97 -16.17 5.84
CA ASP A 147 5.29 -15.94 6.43
C ASP A 147 5.28 -16.17 7.96
N LEU A 148 4.15 -15.83 8.60
CA LEU A 148 3.84 -16.25 9.97
C LEU A 148 2.49 -16.97 10.00
N VAL A 149 2.56 -18.27 10.30
CA VAL A 149 1.39 -19.13 10.43
C VAL A 149 0.73 -18.90 11.79
N VAL A 150 -0.52 -18.43 11.75
CA VAL A 150 -1.37 -18.23 12.93
C VAL A 150 -2.56 -19.17 12.80
N GLU A 151 -2.54 -20.25 13.58
CA GLU A 151 -3.63 -21.23 13.63
C GLU A 151 -4.92 -20.57 14.16
N GLY A 152 -6.08 -21.08 13.73
CA GLY A 152 -7.39 -20.63 14.23
C GLY A 152 -8.50 -20.80 13.20
N GLY A 153 -9.70 -21.20 13.66
CA GLY A 153 -10.87 -21.39 12.78
C GLY A 153 -11.38 -20.10 12.16
N LEU A 154 -11.23 -18.98 12.88
CA LEU A 154 -11.64 -17.64 12.43
C LEU A 154 -10.53 -16.89 11.68
N VAL A 155 -9.33 -17.47 11.59
CA VAL A 155 -8.20 -16.88 10.88
C VAL A 155 -8.30 -17.21 9.39
N SER A 156 -8.40 -16.21 8.52
CA SER A 156 -8.31 -16.40 7.07
C SER A 156 -6.94 -16.98 6.64
N ARG A 157 -6.91 -17.69 5.50
CA ARG A 157 -5.68 -18.32 4.96
C ARG A 157 -4.56 -17.32 4.72
N SER A 158 -4.91 -16.18 4.14
CA SER A 158 -4.11 -14.96 4.08
C SER A 158 -4.97 -13.90 4.75
N HIS A 159 -4.65 -13.56 6.00
CA HIS A 159 -5.53 -12.79 6.88
C HIS A 159 -5.20 -11.31 6.85
N ALA A 160 -3.94 -11.01 7.13
CA ALA A 160 -3.41 -9.67 7.16
C ALA A 160 -1.96 -9.70 6.65
N TYR A 161 -1.39 -8.54 6.40
CA TYR A 161 0.03 -8.45 6.09
C TYR A 161 0.62 -7.14 6.59
N CYS A 162 1.91 -7.18 6.93
CA CYS A 162 2.67 -6.01 7.34
C CYS A 162 3.55 -5.52 6.19
N VAL A 163 3.59 -4.20 5.98
CA VAL A 163 4.47 -3.54 4.99
C VAL A 163 5.13 -2.33 5.61
N TYR A 164 6.33 -1.99 5.13
CA TYR A 164 6.95 -0.70 5.42
C TYR A 164 6.70 0.28 4.28
N ARG A 165 5.96 1.36 4.55
CA ARG A 165 5.71 2.45 3.59
C ARG A 165 5.47 3.76 4.33
N ARG A 166 5.77 4.88 3.66
CA ARG A 166 5.66 6.24 4.25
C ARG A 166 6.31 6.31 5.64
N GLU A 167 7.50 5.70 5.74
CA GLU A 167 8.33 5.63 6.95
C GLU A 167 7.69 4.95 8.17
N LYS A 168 6.70 4.07 7.96
CA LYS A 168 6.00 3.36 9.03
C LYS A 168 5.75 1.91 8.64
N PHE A 169 5.69 1.03 9.65
CA PHE A 169 5.08 -0.28 9.48
C PHE A 169 3.56 -0.15 9.52
N ILE A 170 2.90 -0.64 8.48
CA ILE A 170 1.46 -0.63 8.33
C ILE A 170 0.97 -2.08 8.35
N LEU A 171 0.01 -2.37 9.23
CA LEU A 171 -0.76 -3.61 9.20
C LEU A 171 -2.00 -3.40 8.34
N ILE A 172 -2.23 -4.27 7.36
CA ILE A 172 -3.40 -4.24 6.50
C ILE A 172 -4.21 -5.52 6.68
N ASP A 173 -5.47 -5.39 7.07
CA ASP A 173 -6.43 -6.48 7.13
C ASP A 173 -7.04 -6.74 5.75
N GLN A 174 -7.16 -8.01 5.36
CA GLN A 174 -7.88 -8.44 4.16
C GLN A 174 -8.81 -9.62 4.46
N SER A 175 -9.14 -9.81 5.73
CA SER A 175 -9.79 -11.02 6.23
C SER A 175 -11.31 -10.93 6.18
N THR A 176 -11.96 -12.07 6.40
CA THR A 176 -13.43 -12.10 6.52
C THR A 176 -13.90 -11.57 7.88
N ASN A 177 -13.16 -11.90 8.94
CA ASN A 177 -13.57 -11.70 10.34
C ASN A 177 -12.95 -10.46 11.00
N GLY A 178 -11.97 -9.84 10.36
CA GLY A 178 -11.25 -8.68 10.85
C GLY A 178 -10.10 -9.02 11.79
N THR A 179 -9.32 -7.99 12.10
CA THR A 179 -8.13 -8.02 12.95
C THR A 179 -8.29 -7.05 14.11
N PHE A 180 -7.83 -7.43 15.29
CA PHE A 180 -7.86 -6.60 16.50
C PHE A 180 -6.44 -6.19 16.87
N VAL A 181 -6.20 -4.89 17.02
CA VAL A 181 -4.90 -4.34 17.43
C VAL A 181 -5.05 -3.65 18.77
N LYS A 182 -4.32 -4.12 19.77
CA LYS A 182 -4.28 -3.50 21.09
C LYS A 182 -2.94 -2.82 21.30
N THR A 183 -2.97 -1.53 21.58
CA THR A 183 -1.77 -0.73 21.86
C THR A 183 -1.30 -0.92 23.31
N ALA A 184 -0.07 -0.55 23.62
CA ALA A 184 0.46 -0.55 24.99
C ALA A 184 -0.39 0.29 25.98
N GLU A 185 -1.09 1.32 25.48
CA GLU A 185 -2.00 2.18 26.25
C GLU A 185 -3.35 1.49 26.57
N GLY A 186 -3.56 0.26 26.10
CA GLY A 186 -4.77 -0.52 26.35
C GLY A 186 -5.91 -0.25 25.38
N ARG A 187 -5.78 0.71 24.46
CA ARG A 187 -6.76 0.94 23.39
C ARG A 187 -6.74 -0.22 22.40
N GLU A 188 -7.90 -0.82 22.18
CA GLU A 188 -8.14 -1.85 21.16
C GLU A 188 -8.83 -1.21 19.95
N VAL A 189 -8.32 -1.51 18.75
CA VAL A 189 -8.85 -1.07 17.47
C VAL A 189 -9.22 -2.29 16.66
N TYR A 190 -10.47 -2.34 16.19
CA TYR A 190 -10.93 -3.34 15.23
C TYR A 190 -10.68 -2.83 13.81
N LEU A 191 -10.13 -3.70 12.95
CA LEU A 191 -9.85 -3.43 11.55
C LEU A 191 -10.56 -4.48 10.71
N ARG A 192 -11.26 -4.05 9.65
CA ARG A 192 -11.79 -4.98 8.66
C ARG A 192 -11.67 -4.40 7.27
N ARG A 193 -10.81 -4.98 6.44
CA ARG A 193 -10.42 -4.40 5.13
C ARG A 193 -9.87 -2.97 5.26
N GLU A 194 -9.24 -2.72 6.39
CA GLU A 194 -8.67 -1.44 6.78
C GLU A 194 -7.20 -1.63 7.14
N GLU A 195 -6.51 -0.53 7.35
CA GLU A 195 -5.10 -0.50 7.67
C GLU A 195 -4.82 0.43 8.86
N ILE A 196 -3.78 0.11 9.62
CA ILE A 196 -3.33 0.94 10.74
C ILE A 196 -1.80 0.99 10.77
N PRO A 197 -1.19 2.16 11.08
CA PRO A 197 0.22 2.19 11.45
C PRO A 197 0.43 1.48 12.80
N LEU A 198 1.43 0.61 12.84
CA LEU A 198 1.93 0.02 14.09
C LEU A 198 2.91 0.98 14.73
N ILE A 199 2.66 1.37 15.99
CA ILE A 199 3.44 2.36 16.72
C ILE A 199 3.78 1.81 18.10
N GLY A 200 5.04 1.97 18.50
CA GLY A 200 5.53 1.51 19.80
C GLY A 200 5.39 0.00 19.93
N ARG A 201 4.62 -0.48 20.90
CA ARG A 201 4.41 -1.90 21.16
C ARG A 201 2.95 -2.22 21.43
N GLY A 202 2.57 -3.47 21.23
CA GLY A 202 1.22 -3.93 21.49
C GLY A 202 1.00 -5.37 21.05
N THR A 203 -0.27 -5.71 20.84
CA THR A 203 -0.67 -7.04 20.37
C THR A 203 -1.61 -6.99 19.18
N ILE A 204 -1.56 -8.02 18.34
CA ILE A 204 -2.44 -8.24 17.19
C ILE A 204 -3.13 -9.60 17.39
N SER A 205 -4.45 -9.64 17.19
CA SER A 205 -5.24 -10.88 17.19
C SER A 205 -6.03 -10.97 15.90
N LEU A 206 -5.96 -12.13 15.25
CA LEU A 206 -6.54 -12.35 13.92
C LEU A 206 -7.88 -13.09 14.07
N GLY A 207 -8.97 -12.53 13.54
CA GLY A 207 -10.29 -13.16 13.47
C GLY A 207 -11.09 -13.21 14.76
N GLU A 208 -10.45 -13.05 15.92
CA GLU A 208 -11.09 -13.01 17.23
C GLU A 208 -10.38 -11.98 18.13
N SER A 209 -11.12 -11.35 19.05
CA SER A 209 -10.56 -10.36 19.98
C SER A 209 -9.59 -11.01 20.97
N ALA A 210 -8.50 -10.29 21.29
CA ALA A 210 -7.50 -10.69 22.27
C ALA A 210 -8.07 -10.95 23.68
N ARG A 211 -9.30 -10.47 23.96
CA ARG A 211 -9.97 -10.65 25.26
C ARG A 211 -10.31 -12.11 25.59
N MET A 212 -10.33 -12.99 24.59
CA MET A 212 -10.61 -14.41 24.80
C MET A 212 -9.38 -15.20 25.31
N ASP A 213 -8.17 -14.60 25.37
CA ASP A 213 -6.91 -15.24 25.81
C ASP A 213 -6.69 -16.67 25.27
N ASN A 214 -7.04 -16.88 24.00
CA ASN A 214 -6.94 -18.20 23.35
C ASN A 214 -5.51 -18.53 22.87
N GLY A 215 -4.47 -17.81 23.34
CA GLY A 215 -3.08 -18.01 22.92
C GLY A 215 -2.78 -17.67 21.45
N GLN A 216 -3.73 -17.09 20.71
CA GLN A 216 -3.59 -16.66 19.31
C GLN A 216 -3.26 -15.16 19.18
N VAL A 217 -2.43 -14.67 20.09
CA VAL A 217 -2.06 -13.25 20.19
C VAL A 217 -0.62 -13.08 19.76
N LEU A 218 -0.40 -12.23 18.75
CA LEU A 218 0.91 -11.83 18.29
C LEU A 218 1.33 -10.58 19.05
N GLN A 219 2.56 -10.52 19.56
CA GLN A 219 3.12 -9.28 20.08
C GLN A 219 3.87 -8.56 18.97
N PHE A 220 3.78 -7.23 18.95
CA PHE A 220 4.55 -6.40 18.05
C PHE A 220 5.34 -5.33 18.81
N ILE A 221 6.54 -5.03 18.32
CA ILE A 221 7.41 -3.96 18.82
C ILE A 221 8.06 -3.26 17.63
N CYS A 222 7.74 -1.99 17.43
CA CYS A 222 8.44 -1.09 16.52
C CYS A 222 9.62 -0.46 17.26
N VAL A 223 10.82 -0.63 16.73
CA VAL A 223 12.09 -0.06 17.21
C VAL A 223 12.62 0.92 16.18
#